data_AF-A0A7J2NGZ0-F1
#
_entry.id   AF-A0A7J2NGZ0-F1
#
_cell.length_a   1.000
_cell.length_b   1.000
_cell.length_c   1.000
_cell.angle_alpha   90.00
_cell.angle_beta   90.00
_cell.angle_gamma   90.00
#
_symmetry.space_group_name_H-M   'P 1'
#
loop_
_entity.id
_entity.type
_entity.pdbx_description
1 polymer ?
#
loop_
_entity_poly.entity_id
_entity_poly.type
_entity_poly.pdbx_seq_one_letter_code
_entity_poly.pdbx_strand_id
1 'polypeptide(L)'
;MKKMISYLISAVICLVVMAPMASSSVADIGEPSEKLPTSHMIENVPFHKQLTGVLCGAGSLEMVFDYWGPDIDQKEVADVARTSSSGTYTYDIVRTGHFSYLSSAMGYYFPHDAPEAGFTERAIGYASFGYSSDEFWLDELKTLIANDIPVIVLMNYYPDGGGGHYRVVIGYDDIAGEVWFIDTWGRDIMRPSGFTGIISWSYEDFQSGWNYAEYGTEHPYFGAIIMPWTVEVSVLGNAKPGSSITVNADITYPCPWFVDSSLFPASDAIASISLPEGFTLKSGSAEASLGDMSAGSSASVTWKVKCGSTVSGESISVSAGGIVYGSVPDAQWAGNKNYYPAYDYMDMIGGEATVLL
;
A
#
# COMPACT_ATOMS: atom_id res chain seq x y z
N MET A 1 58.19 29.42 11.83
CA MET A 1 57.44 28.14 11.84
C MET A 1 55.95 28.49 11.84
N LYS A 2 55.36 28.84 10.70
CA LYS A 2 54.59 27.96 9.81
C LYS A 2 53.73 26.93 10.55
N LYS A 3 52.45 27.24 10.73
CA LYS A 3 51.31 26.32 10.50
C LYS A 3 50.04 27.17 10.33
N MET A 4 49.70 27.44 9.07
CA MET A 4 48.34 27.83 8.66
C MET A 4 47.44 26.62 8.91
N ILE A 5 46.38 26.81 9.68
CA ILE A 5 45.28 25.84 9.80
C ILE A 5 44.25 26.25 8.76
N SER A 6 44.13 25.44 7.72
CA SER A 6 43.15 25.53 6.65
C SER A 6 41.77 25.11 7.17
N TYR A 7 40.79 26.00 7.06
CA TYR A 7 39.37 25.65 7.17
C TYR A 7 38.95 24.93 5.89
N LEU A 8 38.70 23.63 5.99
CA LEU A 8 37.98 22.85 4.98
C LEU A 8 36.54 22.70 5.48
N ILE A 9 35.64 23.49 4.88
CA ILE A 9 34.20 23.31 5.00
C ILE A 9 33.87 22.05 4.20
N SER A 10 33.53 20.98 4.90
CA SER A 10 33.02 19.77 4.27
C SER A 10 31.55 20.03 3.91
N ALA A 11 31.29 20.41 2.67
CA ALA A 11 29.95 20.42 2.12
C ALA A 11 29.48 18.96 2.01
N VAL A 12 28.61 18.54 2.93
CA VAL A 12 27.84 17.31 2.80
C VAL A 12 26.78 17.59 1.75
N ILE A 13 27.05 17.16 0.52
CA ILE A 13 26.05 17.09 -0.53
C ILE A 13 25.18 15.87 -0.19
N CYS A 14 24.00 16.10 0.37
CA CYS A 14 22.94 15.10 0.36
C CYS A 14 22.56 14.84 -1.10
N LEU A 15 23.10 13.78 -1.68
CA LEU A 15 22.53 13.18 -2.88
C LEU A 15 21.20 12.56 -2.44
N VAL A 16 20.10 13.28 -2.68
CA VAL A 16 18.78 12.65 -2.75
C VAL A 16 18.81 11.83 -4.04
N VAL A 17 19.07 10.54 -3.90
CA VAL A 17 18.86 9.59 -4.99
C VAL A 17 17.36 9.45 -5.11
N MET A 18 16.75 10.24 -6.01
CA MET A 18 15.38 9.95 -6.45
C MET A 18 15.44 8.62 -7.19
N ALA A 19 14.95 7.57 -6.55
CA ALA A 19 14.62 6.35 -7.27
C ALA A 19 13.56 6.72 -8.32
N PRO A 20 13.73 6.33 -9.59
CA PRO A 20 12.64 6.44 -10.55
C PRO A 20 11.53 5.54 -10.04
N MET A 21 10.42 6.12 -9.59
CA MET A 21 9.19 5.37 -9.36
C MET A 21 8.80 4.76 -10.71
N ALA A 22 8.90 3.44 -10.80
CA ALA A 22 8.33 2.72 -11.93
C ALA A 22 6.83 3.02 -11.92
N SER A 23 6.32 3.66 -12.97
CA SER A 23 4.88 3.76 -13.17
C SER A 23 4.39 2.38 -13.59
N SER A 24 4.13 1.51 -12.63
CA SER A 24 3.22 0.39 -12.87
C SER A 24 1.82 1.00 -12.98
N SER A 25 1.31 1.08 -14.21
CA SER A 25 -0.12 1.28 -14.42
C SER A 25 -0.82 0.06 -13.84
N VAL A 26 -1.30 0.14 -12.61
CA VAL A 26 -2.21 -0.87 -12.06
C VAL A 26 -3.53 -0.66 -12.81
N ALA A 27 -3.65 -1.34 -13.95
CA ALA A 27 -4.91 -1.41 -14.68
C ALA A 27 -5.97 -2.05 -13.78
N ASP A 28 -7.24 -1.78 -14.08
CA ASP A 28 -8.39 -2.49 -13.52
C ASP A 28 -8.06 -3.99 -13.44
N ILE A 29 -8.06 -4.57 -12.24
CA ILE A 29 -7.73 -5.99 -12.00
C ILE A 29 -8.98 -6.80 -12.38
N GLY A 30 -9.31 -6.73 -13.67
CA GLY A 30 -10.39 -7.48 -14.28
C GLY A 30 -10.10 -8.98 -14.25
N GLU A 31 -11.12 -9.77 -14.56
CA GLU A 31 -10.97 -11.22 -14.67
C GLU A 31 -9.75 -11.58 -15.56
N PRO A 32 -8.99 -12.64 -15.21
CA PRO A 32 -7.80 -13.02 -15.96
C PRO A 32 -8.18 -13.39 -17.40
N SER A 33 -7.97 -12.45 -18.33
CA SER A 33 -8.21 -12.64 -19.77
C SER A 33 -6.95 -13.10 -20.52
N GLU A 34 -5.78 -12.97 -19.88
CA GLU A 34 -4.50 -13.48 -20.38
C GLU A 34 -3.98 -14.64 -19.53
N LYS A 35 -3.27 -15.56 -20.19
CA LYS A 35 -2.57 -16.65 -19.49
C LYS A 35 -1.45 -16.03 -18.65
N LEU A 36 -1.52 -16.19 -17.33
CA LEU A 36 -0.50 -15.73 -16.39
C LEU A 36 0.90 -16.27 -16.76
N PRO A 37 1.98 -15.52 -16.47
CA PRO A 37 3.33 -16.03 -16.60
C PRO A 37 3.51 -17.28 -15.72
N THR A 38 4.38 -18.20 -16.14
CA THR A 38 4.60 -19.45 -15.38
C THR A 38 5.33 -19.21 -14.05
N SER A 39 6.03 -18.09 -13.93
CA SER A 39 6.60 -17.61 -12.67
C SER A 39 6.64 -16.09 -12.73
N HIS A 40 6.41 -15.45 -11.59
CA HIS A 40 6.55 -14.01 -11.41
C HIS A 40 7.06 -13.72 -10.01
N MET A 41 7.95 -12.74 -9.89
CA MET A 41 8.34 -12.17 -8.59
C MET A 41 8.27 -10.66 -8.72
N ILE A 42 7.53 -10.04 -7.84
CA ILE A 42 7.46 -8.58 -7.74
C ILE A 42 8.85 -8.09 -7.37
N GLU A 43 9.40 -7.22 -8.21
CA GLU A 43 10.72 -6.65 -7.96
C GLU A 43 10.65 -5.57 -6.87
N ASN A 44 11.73 -5.46 -6.09
CA ASN A 44 11.95 -4.35 -5.15
C ASN A 44 10.92 -4.17 -4.04
N VAL A 45 10.17 -5.22 -3.66
CA VAL A 45 9.41 -5.19 -2.39
C VAL A 45 10.41 -5.10 -1.23
N PRO A 46 10.38 -4.02 -0.42
CA PRO A 46 11.35 -3.80 0.64
C PRO A 46 11.19 -4.82 1.76
N PHE A 47 12.30 -5.16 2.42
CA PHE A 47 12.28 -6.03 3.59
C PHE A 47 12.42 -5.20 4.87
N HIS A 48 11.38 -5.27 5.68
CA HIS A 48 11.37 -4.70 7.04
C HIS A 48 11.21 -5.80 8.07
N LYS A 49 12.12 -5.79 9.05
CA LYS A 49 12.10 -6.77 10.13
C LYS A 49 11.15 -6.32 11.21
N GLN A 50 10.29 -7.22 11.70
CA GLN A 50 9.44 -6.95 12.86
C GLN A 50 10.30 -6.56 14.09
N LEU A 51 9.94 -5.46 14.76
CA LEU A 51 10.68 -4.92 15.91
C LEU A 51 10.57 -5.83 17.14
N THR A 52 9.44 -6.52 17.30
CA THR A 52 9.17 -7.45 18.40
C THR A 52 8.53 -8.72 17.86
N GLY A 53 8.45 -9.78 18.68
CA GLY A 53 7.89 -11.07 18.28
C GLY A 53 6.40 -11.09 17.92
N VAL A 54 5.67 -9.98 18.10
CA VAL A 54 4.22 -9.90 17.81
C VAL A 54 3.87 -8.90 16.69
N LEU A 55 4.87 -8.22 16.13
CA LEU A 55 4.68 -7.16 15.12
C LEU A 55 4.73 -7.70 13.68
N CYS A 56 4.42 -8.97 13.44
CA CYS A 56 4.43 -9.52 12.08
C CYS A 56 3.39 -8.83 11.18
N GLY A 57 2.23 -8.43 11.73
CA GLY A 57 1.22 -7.64 11.01
C GLY A 57 1.73 -6.24 10.64
N ALA A 58 2.25 -5.50 11.63
CA ALA A 58 2.80 -4.16 11.42
C ALA A 58 3.99 -4.14 10.46
N GLY A 59 4.92 -5.10 10.58
CA GLY A 59 6.04 -5.21 9.63
C GLY A 59 5.58 -5.58 8.21
N SER A 60 4.50 -6.38 8.07
CA SER A 60 3.95 -6.71 6.75
C SER A 60 3.30 -5.49 6.09
N LEU A 61 2.61 -4.68 6.88
CA LEU A 61 2.03 -3.41 6.46
C LEU A 61 3.10 -2.40 6.05
N GLU A 62 4.16 -2.22 6.85
CA GLU A 62 5.32 -1.36 6.52
C GLU A 62 5.95 -1.75 5.16
N MET A 63 6.17 -3.04 4.91
CA MET A 63 6.69 -3.51 3.61
C MET A 63 5.76 -3.19 2.43
N VAL A 64 4.45 -3.31 2.60
CA VAL A 64 3.49 -2.98 1.54
C VAL A 64 3.35 -1.46 1.36
N PHE A 65 3.44 -0.67 2.43
CA PHE A 65 3.42 0.79 2.35
C PHE A 65 4.66 1.35 1.67
N ASP A 66 5.85 0.88 2.03
CA ASP A 66 7.12 1.28 1.42
C ASP A 66 7.25 0.78 -0.03
N TYR A 67 6.59 -0.33 -0.38
CA TYR A 67 6.48 -0.74 -1.79
C TYR A 67 5.70 0.28 -2.65
N TRP A 68 4.59 0.82 -2.14
CA TRP A 68 3.73 1.73 -2.88
C TRP A 68 4.05 3.22 -2.68
N GLY A 69 4.81 3.57 -1.64
CA GLY A 69 4.94 4.94 -1.17
C GLY A 69 6.10 5.08 -0.20
N PRO A 70 5.95 5.87 0.87
CA PRO A 70 7.02 6.07 1.83
C PRO A 70 7.15 4.90 2.80
N ASP A 71 8.36 4.74 3.34
CA ASP A 71 8.65 3.96 4.54
C ASP A 71 7.97 4.61 5.76
N ILE A 72 6.99 3.91 6.35
CA ILE A 72 6.19 4.38 7.49
C ILE A 72 6.67 3.65 8.75
N ASP A 73 7.05 4.38 9.80
CA ASP A 73 7.61 3.78 11.02
C ASP A 73 6.66 2.70 11.57
N GLN A 74 7.18 1.47 11.69
CA GLN A 74 6.45 0.31 12.18
C GLN A 74 5.72 0.53 13.51
N LYS A 75 6.17 1.46 14.35
CA LYS A 75 5.49 1.82 15.60
C LYS A 75 4.19 2.58 15.37
N GLU A 76 4.17 3.51 14.42
CA GLU A 76 2.93 4.19 14.02
C GLU A 76 1.93 3.15 13.48
N VAL A 77 2.42 2.29 12.59
CA VAL A 77 1.63 1.19 12.00
C VAL A 77 1.06 0.27 13.07
N ALA A 78 1.87 -0.09 14.08
CA ALA A 78 1.44 -0.97 15.17
C ALA A 78 0.24 -0.40 15.95
N ASP A 79 0.24 0.90 16.23
CA ASP A 79 -0.83 1.56 16.98
C ASP A 79 -2.07 1.83 16.13
N VAL A 80 -1.91 2.18 14.86
CA VAL A 80 -3.06 2.25 13.94
C VAL A 80 -3.71 0.88 13.80
N ALA A 81 -2.91 -0.19 13.67
CA ALA A 81 -3.38 -1.56 13.56
C ALA A 81 -3.85 -2.18 14.89
N ARG A 82 -3.93 -1.39 15.98
CA ARG A 82 -4.33 -1.88 17.31
C ARG A 82 -3.58 -3.15 17.70
N THR A 83 -2.28 -3.19 17.43
CA THR A 83 -1.45 -4.36 17.72
C THR A 83 -1.38 -4.58 19.23
N SER A 84 -1.45 -5.84 19.65
CA SER A 84 -1.45 -6.22 21.06
C SER A 84 -0.32 -7.20 21.37
N SER A 85 -0.25 -7.67 22.62
CA SER A 85 0.63 -8.78 23.00
C SER A 85 0.31 -10.12 22.33
N SER A 86 -0.79 -10.21 21.59
CA SER A 86 -1.21 -11.40 20.82
C SER A 86 -1.09 -11.21 19.31
N GLY A 87 -0.60 -10.06 18.85
CA GLY A 87 -0.54 -9.70 17.43
C GLY A 87 -1.65 -8.73 17.00
N THR A 88 -1.94 -8.76 15.71
CA THR A 88 -2.85 -7.85 15.00
C THR A 88 -4.02 -8.65 14.43
N TYR A 89 -5.22 -8.08 14.43
CA TYR A 89 -6.43 -8.75 13.89
C TYR A 89 -6.58 -8.45 12.39
N THR A 90 -7.19 -9.34 11.61
CA THR A 90 -7.27 -9.15 10.14
C THR A 90 -8.04 -7.90 9.74
N TYR A 91 -9.12 -7.58 10.44
CA TYR A 91 -9.87 -6.34 10.25
C TYR A 91 -9.01 -5.09 10.47
N ASP A 92 -8.07 -5.16 11.41
CA ASP A 92 -7.14 -4.07 11.68
C ASP A 92 -6.06 -3.94 10.61
N ILE A 93 -5.63 -5.03 9.97
CA ILE A 93 -4.74 -4.96 8.80
C ILE A 93 -5.43 -4.15 7.68
N VAL A 94 -6.68 -4.49 7.36
CA VAL A 94 -7.45 -3.79 6.31
C VAL A 94 -7.66 -2.32 6.70
N ARG A 95 -8.11 -2.07 7.93
CA ARG A 95 -8.31 -0.71 8.44
C ARG A 95 -7.02 0.12 8.42
N THR A 96 -5.88 -0.47 8.71
CA THR A 96 -4.60 0.27 8.71
C THR A 96 -4.27 0.78 7.31
N GLY A 97 -4.59 0.02 6.26
CA GLY A 97 -4.49 0.48 4.87
C GLY A 97 -5.35 1.72 4.58
N HIS A 98 -6.52 1.86 5.21
CA HIS A 98 -7.38 3.04 5.03
C HIS A 98 -6.94 4.28 5.80
N PHE A 99 -6.06 4.16 6.82
CA PHE A 99 -5.79 5.24 7.77
C PHE A 99 -5.35 6.56 7.11
N SER A 100 -6.00 7.65 7.51
CA SER A 100 -5.76 8.98 6.96
C SER A 100 -5.83 10.08 8.02
N TYR A 101 -5.57 11.31 7.60
CA TYR A 101 -5.69 12.54 8.38
C TYR A 101 -7.07 12.82 9.00
N LEU A 102 -8.09 12.03 8.65
CA LEU A 102 -9.44 12.13 9.20
C LEU A 102 -9.64 11.31 10.47
N SER A 103 -8.64 10.48 10.85
CA SER A 103 -8.71 9.63 12.03
C SER A 103 -7.42 9.64 12.84
N SER A 104 -7.52 9.22 14.10
CA SER A 104 -6.40 8.99 15.01
C SER A 104 -6.19 7.50 15.23
N ALA A 105 -4.96 7.10 15.55
CA ALA A 105 -4.68 5.74 15.99
C ALA A 105 -5.50 5.39 17.24
N MET A 106 -6.01 4.16 17.28
CA MET A 106 -6.81 3.64 18.39
C MET A 106 -6.04 2.62 19.26
N GLY A 107 -4.83 2.26 18.83
CA GLY A 107 -3.88 1.44 19.57
C GLY A 107 -3.08 2.20 20.62
N TYR A 108 -2.37 1.46 21.47
CA TYR A 108 -1.48 2.03 22.50
C TYR A 108 -0.27 1.12 22.79
N TYR A 109 0.19 0.36 21.80
CA TYR A 109 1.40 -0.46 21.90
C TYR A 109 2.67 0.41 21.98
N PHE A 110 2.73 1.49 21.19
CA PHE A 110 3.78 2.52 21.23
C PHE A 110 3.16 3.92 21.40
N PRO A 111 2.55 4.23 22.55
CA PRO A 111 1.67 5.39 22.71
C PRO A 111 2.36 6.75 22.56
N HIS A 112 3.69 6.80 22.47
CA HIS A 112 4.47 8.02 22.20
C HIS A 112 4.70 8.28 20.71
N ASP A 113 4.45 7.27 19.88
CA ASP A 113 4.60 7.29 18.42
C ASP A 113 3.22 7.15 17.74
N ALA A 114 2.11 7.13 18.48
CA ALA A 114 0.77 6.97 17.91
C ALA A 114 0.33 8.22 17.13
N PRO A 115 0.02 8.10 15.82
CA PRO A 115 -0.42 9.25 15.02
C PRO A 115 -1.84 9.70 15.37
N GLU A 116 -2.08 11.02 15.37
CA GLU A 116 -3.40 11.62 15.65
C GLU A 116 -4.18 11.99 14.38
N ALA A 117 -3.52 12.09 13.22
CA ALA A 117 -4.11 12.51 11.96
C ALA A 117 -3.30 11.98 10.77
N GLY A 118 -3.48 10.69 10.44
CA GLY A 118 -2.73 10.02 9.37
C GLY A 118 -1.29 9.72 9.77
N PHE A 119 -0.61 8.88 8.98
CA PHE A 119 0.81 8.59 9.21
C PHE A 119 1.66 9.83 8.97
N THR A 120 2.81 9.92 9.65
CA THR A 120 3.69 11.09 9.52
C THR A 120 4.15 11.30 8.08
N GLU A 121 4.50 10.22 7.40
CA GLU A 121 5.01 10.23 6.02
C GLU A 121 3.89 10.20 4.99
N ARG A 122 2.67 9.80 5.38
CA ARG A 122 1.53 9.66 4.48
C ARG A 122 0.20 10.04 5.14
N ALA A 123 -0.32 11.20 4.75
CA ALA A 123 -1.55 11.74 5.29
C ALA A 123 -2.83 11.05 4.78
N ILE A 124 -2.82 10.36 3.64
CA ILE A 124 -4.00 9.67 3.08
C ILE A 124 -3.81 8.16 3.05
N GLY A 125 -4.92 7.42 3.15
CA GLY A 125 -4.90 5.97 3.05
C GLY A 125 -4.74 5.45 1.62
N TYR A 126 -4.74 4.13 1.52
CA TYR A 126 -4.76 3.32 0.29
C TYR A 126 -6.15 2.70 0.11
N ALA A 127 -6.47 2.22 -1.08
CA ALA A 127 -7.54 1.22 -1.23
C ALA A 127 -7.10 -0.06 -0.51
N SER A 128 -7.96 -0.60 0.36
CA SER A 128 -7.62 -1.73 1.22
C SER A 128 -8.78 -2.69 1.36
N PHE A 129 -8.56 -3.96 1.03
CA PHE A 129 -9.58 -5.00 1.07
C PHE A 129 -9.05 -6.24 1.80
N GLY A 130 -9.91 -6.87 2.60
CA GLY A 130 -9.68 -8.21 3.13
C GLY A 130 -10.51 -9.21 2.37
N TYR A 131 -9.90 -10.34 1.99
CA TYR A 131 -10.59 -11.45 1.38
C TYR A 131 -10.22 -12.75 2.09
N SER A 132 -11.25 -13.51 2.48
CA SER A 132 -11.14 -14.85 3.06
C SER A 132 -12.12 -15.76 2.34
N SER A 133 -11.82 -17.04 2.28
CA SER A 133 -12.63 -18.04 1.58
C SER A 133 -12.50 -19.39 2.24
N ASP A 134 -13.49 -20.26 2.09
CA ASP A 134 -13.36 -21.69 2.43
C ASP A 134 -12.53 -22.46 1.39
N GLU A 135 -12.38 -21.89 0.20
CA GLU A 135 -11.65 -22.46 -0.92
C GLU A 135 -10.28 -21.80 -1.08
N PHE A 136 -9.28 -22.60 -1.44
CA PHE A 136 -7.93 -22.13 -1.70
C PHE A 136 -7.87 -21.34 -3.01
N TRP A 137 -7.76 -20.02 -2.93
CA TRP A 137 -7.81 -19.08 -4.06
C TRP A 137 -6.41 -18.76 -4.63
N LEU A 138 -5.66 -19.80 -5.01
CA LEU A 138 -4.29 -19.61 -5.50
C LEU A 138 -4.22 -18.85 -6.84
N ASP A 139 -5.19 -19.05 -7.73
CA ASP A 139 -5.18 -18.44 -9.06
C ASP A 139 -5.47 -16.93 -9.00
N GLU A 140 -6.38 -16.52 -8.12
CA GLU A 140 -6.64 -15.12 -7.79
C GLU A 140 -5.41 -14.46 -7.17
N LEU A 141 -4.74 -15.14 -6.23
CA LEU A 141 -3.49 -14.66 -5.63
C LEU A 141 -2.41 -14.46 -6.70
N LYS A 142 -2.19 -15.44 -7.58
CA LYS A 142 -1.22 -15.32 -8.68
C LYS A 142 -1.55 -14.19 -9.64
N THR A 143 -2.83 -13.93 -9.87
CA THR A 143 -3.26 -12.79 -10.70
C THR A 143 -2.84 -11.47 -10.07
N LEU A 144 -3.03 -11.30 -8.76
CA LEU A 144 -2.54 -10.11 -8.04
C LEU A 144 -1.03 -9.97 -8.14
N ILE A 145 -0.30 -11.06 -7.86
CA ILE A 145 1.16 -11.07 -7.90
C ILE A 145 1.69 -10.74 -9.31
N ALA A 146 1.08 -11.29 -10.37
CA ALA A 146 1.45 -11.02 -11.75
C ALA A 146 1.17 -9.57 -12.20
N ASN A 147 0.32 -8.84 -11.46
CA ASN A 147 0.06 -7.42 -11.65
C ASN A 147 0.86 -6.55 -10.66
N ASP A 148 1.93 -7.10 -10.08
CA ASP A 148 2.81 -6.40 -9.15
C ASP A 148 2.09 -5.88 -7.89
N ILE A 149 1.08 -6.63 -7.41
CA ILE A 149 0.35 -6.31 -6.18
C ILE A 149 0.76 -7.29 -5.08
N PRO A 150 1.59 -6.90 -4.11
CA PRO A 150 1.93 -7.75 -2.97
C PRO A 150 0.70 -7.98 -2.09
N VAL A 151 0.61 -9.18 -1.50
CA VAL A 151 -0.55 -9.58 -0.67
C VAL A 151 -0.08 -9.98 0.72
N ILE A 152 -0.66 -9.35 1.75
CA ILE A 152 -0.42 -9.75 3.14
C ILE A 152 -1.31 -10.94 3.45
N VAL A 153 -0.75 -12.09 3.80
CA VAL A 153 -1.52 -13.29 4.16
C VAL A 153 -1.42 -13.57 5.65
N LEU A 154 -2.52 -14.01 6.27
CA LEU A 154 -2.50 -14.58 7.62
C LEU A 154 -2.50 -16.10 7.53
N MET A 155 -1.45 -16.71 8.05
CA MET A 155 -1.23 -18.15 7.95
C MET A 155 -0.62 -18.72 9.22
N ASN A 156 -0.59 -20.04 9.35
CA ASN A 156 0.20 -20.71 10.37
C ASN A 156 1.70 -20.40 10.18
N TYR A 157 2.42 -20.30 11.28
CA TYR A 157 3.88 -20.12 11.23
C TYR A 157 4.59 -21.30 10.53
N TYR A 158 4.11 -22.53 10.71
CA TYR A 158 4.54 -23.73 9.96
C TYR A 158 3.39 -24.29 9.10
N PRO A 159 3.68 -25.08 8.05
CA PRO A 159 2.63 -25.69 7.23
C PRO A 159 1.64 -26.55 8.02
N ASP A 160 2.11 -27.22 9.07
CA ASP A 160 1.35 -28.16 9.90
C ASP A 160 0.89 -27.56 11.25
N GLY A 161 1.06 -26.25 11.44
CA GLY A 161 0.53 -25.51 12.59
C GLY A 161 1.45 -24.45 13.16
N GLY A 162 1.23 -24.10 14.43
CA GLY A 162 1.88 -22.98 15.10
C GLY A 162 0.89 -21.88 15.46
N GLY A 163 1.41 -20.72 15.83
CA GLY A 163 0.59 -19.52 15.97
C GLY A 163 0.35 -18.86 14.61
N GLY A 164 -0.69 -18.03 14.52
CA GLY A 164 -0.91 -17.17 13.36
C GLY A 164 0.27 -16.23 13.13
N HIS A 165 0.62 -16.01 11.87
CA HIS A 165 1.75 -15.21 11.43
C HIS A 165 1.43 -14.54 10.10
N TYR A 166 1.74 -13.24 10.00
CA TYR A 166 1.60 -12.50 8.76
C TYR A 166 2.87 -12.56 7.93
N ARG A 167 2.70 -12.73 6.62
CA ARG A 167 3.76 -12.69 5.61
C ARG A 167 3.27 -11.92 4.38
N VAL A 168 4.20 -11.41 3.58
CA VAL A 168 3.87 -10.72 2.33
C VAL A 168 4.23 -11.61 1.15
N VAL A 169 3.22 -12.08 0.41
CA VAL A 169 3.42 -12.83 -0.84
C VAL A 169 3.90 -11.86 -1.92
N ILE A 170 4.99 -12.23 -2.58
CA ILE A 170 5.64 -11.42 -3.61
C ILE A 170 5.95 -12.21 -4.88
N GLY A 171 5.63 -13.51 -4.93
CA GLY A 171 6.00 -14.30 -6.10
C GLY A 171 5.45 -15.72 -6.10
N TYR A 172 5.54 -16.35 -7.26
CA TYR A 172 5.23 -17.77 -7.46
C TYR A 172 6.05 -18.35 -8.61
N ASP A 173 6.17 -19.68 -8.63
CA ASP A 173 6.77 -20.45 -9.71
C ASP A 173 5.99 -21.75 -9.90
N ASP A 174 5.26 -21.88 -11.01
CA ASP A 174 4.48 -23.07 -11.35
C ASP A 174 5.33 -24.26 -11.80
N ILE A 175 6.57 -24.03 -12.26
CA ILE A 175 7.49 -25.11 -12.61
C ILE A 175 8.04 -25.75 -11.33
N ALA A 176 8.40 -24.92 -10.35
CA ALA A 176 8.86 -25.38 -9.04
C ALA A 176 7.70 -25.80 -8.13
N GLY A 177 6.50 -25.28 -8.35
CA GLY A 177 5.34 -25.47 -7.49
C GLY A 177 5.49 -24.74 -6.16
N GLU A 178 6.02 -23.51 -6.15
CA GLU A 178 6.33 -22.74 -4.95
C GLU A 178 5.70 -21.33 -4.94
N VAL A 179 5.37 -20.83 -3.76
CA VAL A 179 5.06 -19.40 -3.50
C VAL A 179 6.24 -18.77 -2.77
N TRP A 180 6.56 -17.53 -3.13
CA TRP A 180 7.58 -16.70 -2.48
C TRP A 180 6.94 -15.62 -1.63
N PHE A 181 7.44 -15.46 -0.42
CA PHE A 181 7.00 -14.42 0.50
C PHE A 181 8.15 -13.85 1.31
N ILE A 182 8.00 -12.61 1.73
CA ILE A 182 8.87 -11.95 2.69
C ILE A 182 8.32 -12.21 4.10
N ASP A 183 9.13 -12.86 4.93
CA ASP A 183 8.83 -13.10 6.34
C ASP A 183 9.48 -12.04 7.22
N THR A 184 8.65 -11.21 7.86
CA THR A 184 9.07 -10.09 8.72
C THR A 184 9.96 -10.53 9.90
N TRP A 185 9.93 -11.80 10.30
CA TRP A 185 10.83 -12.28 11.35
C TRP A 185 12.29 -12.35 10.86
N GLY A 186 12.50 -12.52 9.55
CA GLY A 186 13.82 -12.74 8.96
C GLY A 186 14.50 -13.99 9.53
N ARG A 187 13.69 -14.98 9.94
CA ARG A 187 14.12 -16.30 10.39
C ARG A 187 13.14 -17.33 9.86
N ASP A 188 13.47 -17.94 8.74
CA ASP A 188 13.00 -19.29 8.48
C ASP A 188 13.91 -20.28 9.23
N ILE A 189 13.29 -21.16 10.01
CA ILE A 189 13.97 -22.14 10.85
C ILE A 189 14.50 -23.30 9.99
N MET A 190 13.92 -23.52 8.80
CA MET A 190 14.29 -24.58 7.87
C MET A 190 15.27 -24.11 6.78
N ARG A 191 15.29 -22.82 6.46
CA ARG A 191 16.30 -22.19 5.58
C ARG A 191 16.69 -20.85 6.19
N PRO A 192 17.98 -20.56 6.46
CA PRO A 192 18.39 -19.23 6.87
C PRO A 192 17.93 -18.23 5.80
N SER A 193 16.90 -17.44 6.09
CA SER A 193 16.51 -16.33 5.21
C SER A 193 17.70 -15.38 5.16
N GLY A 194 18.14 -15.03 3.96
CA GLY A 194 19.21 -14.06 3.77
C GLY A 194 18.81 -12.68 4.30
N PHE A 195 19.63 -11.66 4.01
CA PHE A 195 19.32 -10.27 4.33
C PHE A 195 18.07 -9.71 3.63
N THR A 196 17.39 -10.51 2.81
CA THR A 196 16.17 -10.16 2.06
C THR A 196 14.87 -10.59 2.74
N GLY A 197 14.91 -11.46 3.77
CA GLY A 197 13.70 -12.01 4.40
C GLY A 197 12.84 -12.92 3.51
N ILE A 198 13.23 -13.13 2.25
CA ILE A 198 12.50 -13.95 1.28
C ILE A 198 12.65 -15.44 1.62
N ILE A 199 11.52 -16.14 1.66
CA ILE A 199 11.43 -17.59 1.86
C ILE A 199 10.41 -18.17 0.88
N SER A 200 10.45 -19.49 0.67
CA SER A 200 9.55 -20.18 -0.26
C SER A 200 8.97 -21.44 0.34
N TRP A 201 7.67 -21.67 0.11
CA TRP A 201 6.98 -22.92 0.42
C TRP A 201 6.41 -23.54 -0.84
N SER A 202 6.30 -24.87 -0.85
CA SER A 202 5.55 -25.58 -1.89
C SER A 202 4.07 -25.14 -1.86
N TYR A 203 3.35 -25.31 -2.97
CA TYR A 203 1.90 -25.03 -3.01
C TYR A 203 1.12 -25.85 -1.98
N GLU A 204 1.53 -27.10 -1.73
CA GLU A 204 0.92 -27.96 -0.71
C GLU A 204 1.16 -27.42 0.71
N ASP A 205 2.40 -27.05 1.03
CA ASP A 205 2.74 -26.48 2.33
C ASP A 205 2.05 -25.12 2.55
N PHE A 206 2.02 -24.29 1.51
CA PHE A 206 1.35 -22.99 1.52
C PHE A 206 -0.16 -23.15 1.74
N GLN A 207 -0.81 -24.06 1.02
CA GLN A 207 -2.23 -24.35 1.22
C GLN A 207 -2.50 -24.82 2.65
N SER A 208 -1.70 -25.76 3.16
CA SER A 208 -1.87 -26.28 4.53
C SER A 208 -1.71 -25.19 5.59
N GLY A 209 -0.67 -24.35 5.46
CA GLY A 209 -0.44 -23.30 6.44
C GLY A 209 -1.40 -22.11 6.31
N TRP A 210 -1.78 -21.74 5.09
CA TRP A 210 -2.72 -20.64 4.83
C TRP A 210 -4.18 -21.01 5.11
N ASN A 211 -4.48 -22.31 5.25
CA ASN A 211 -5.71 -22.80 5.85
C ASN A 211 -5.75 -22.53 7.37
N TYR A 212 -5.63 -21.26 7.72
CA TYR A 212 -5.69 -20.73 9.07
C TYR A 212 -6.80 -19.69 9.12
N ALA A 213 -7.68 -19.83 10.12
CA ALA A 213 -8.67 -18.83 10.47
C ALA A 213 -8.31 -18.32 11.87
N GLU A 214 -8.26 -17.00 12.03
CA GLU A 214 -8.09 -16.43 13.37
C GLU A 214 -9.35 -16.57 14.20
N TYR A 215 -9.20 -16.44 15.52
CA TYR A 215 -10.30 -16.58 16.45
C TYR A 215 -11.42 -15.57 16.14
N GLY A 216 -12.64 -16.08 15.95
CA GLY A 216 -13.81 -15.24 15.68
C GLY A 216 -14.06 -14.93 14.20
N THR A 217 -13.22 -15.46 13.29
CA THR A 217 -13.47 -15.42 11.83
C THR A 217 -14.02 -16.75 11.33
N GLU A 218 -14.86 -16.69 10.29
CA GLU A 218 -15.55 -17.88 9.75
C GLU A 218 -14.72 -18.60 8.68
N HIS A 219 -13.92 -17.87 7.91
CA HIS A 219 -13.28 -18.39 6.70
C HIS A 219 -11.73 -18.28 6.79
N PRO A 220 -11.00 -19.33 6.38
CA PRO A 220 -9.54 -19.32 6.28
C PRO A 220 -9.05 -18.56 5.02
N TYR A 221 -7.78 -18.75 4.67
CA TYR A 221 -7.14 -18.17 3.48
C TYR A 221 -7.26 -16.64 3.43
N PHE A 222 -7.07 -15.97 4.56
CA PHE A 222 -7.12 -14.50 4.59
C PHE A 222 -5.96 -13.88 3.80
N GLY A 223 -6.30 -12.94 2.92
CA GLY A 223 -5.38 -12.02 2.26
C GLY A 223 -5.86 -10.58 2.38
N ALA A 224 -4.95 -9.67 2.74
CA ALA A 224 -5.15 -8.23 2.63
C ALA A 224 -4.47 -7.69 1.37
N ILE A 225 -5.25 -6.94 0.61
CA ILE A 225 -4.90 -6.40 -0.70
C ILE A 225 -4.94 -4.88 -0.56
N ILE A 226 -3.78 -4.25 -0.62
CA ILE A 226 -3.61 -2.82 -0.32
C ILE A 226 -2.83 -2.17 -1.47
N MET A 227 -3.38 -1.12 -2.06
CA MET A 227 -2.76 -0.40 -3.19
C MET A 227 -3.31 1.02 -3.31
N PRO A 228 -2.56 1.97 -3.90
CA PRO A 228 -3.06 3.32 -4.14
C PRO A 228 -4.16 3.32 -5.22
N TRP A 229 -4.91 4.41 -5.32
CA TRP A 229 -5.69 4.64 -6.54
C TRP A 229 -4.75 4.82 -7.73
N THR A 230 -5.17 4.32 -8.90
CA THR A 230 -4.41 4.53 -10.14
C THR A 230 -4.73 5.93 -10.65
N VAL A 231 -3.70 6.75 -10.85
CA VAL A 231 -3.81 8.07 -11.46
C VAL A 231 -2.86 8.12 -12.65
N GLU A 232 -3.41 8.15 -13.86
CA GLU A 232 -2.61 8.21 -15.08
C GLU A 232 -2.68 9.62 -15.66
N VAL A 233 -1.54 10.31 -15.73
CA VAL A 233 -1.47 11.69 -16.21
C VAL A 233 -0.90 11.72 -17.61
N SER A 234 -1.64 12.28 -18.56
CA SER A 234 -1.17 12.53 -19.92
C SER A 234 -1.19 14.01 -20.27
N VAL A 235 -0.16 14.46 -20.99
CA VAL A 235 0.00 15.85 -21.42
C VAL A 235 -0.10 15.94 -22.93
N LEU A 236 -1.06 16.73 -23.42
CA LEU A 236 -1.26 17.01 -24.83
C LEU A 236 -0.84 18.45 -25.17
N GLY A 237 -0.10 18.60 -26.26
CA GLY A 237 0.45 19.87 -26.72
C GLY A 237 1.96 19.94 -26.55
N ASN A 238 2.55 21.07 -26.95
CA ASN A 238 4.00 21.27 -26.86
C ASN A 238 4.30 22.21 -25.69
N ALA A 239 4.83 21.66 -24.60
CA ALA A 239 5.21 22.40 -23.42
C ALA A 239 6.42 23.30 -23.74
N LYS A 240 6.15 24.60 -23.85
CA LYS A 240 7.15 25.64 -24.17
C LYS A 240 6.84 26.88 -23.32
N PRO A 241 7.83 27.74 -23.06
CA PRO A 241 7.59 28.95 -22.28
C PRO A 241 6.37 29.75 -22.79
N GLY A 242 5.39 29.97 -21.90
CA GLY A 242 4.15 30.69 -22.19
C GLY A 242 3.13 29.97 -23.08
N SER A 243 3.39 28.73 -23.52
CA SER A 243 2.45 27.94 -24.32
C SER A 243 1.26 27.46 -23.49
N SER A 244 0.34 26.73 -24.13
CA SER A 244 -0.79 26.12 -23.42
C SER A 244 -0.86 24.65 -23.76
N ILE A 245 -0.96 23.84 -22.72
CA ILE A 245 -1.04 22.39 -22.77
C ILE A 245 -2.37 21.95 -22.15
N THR A 246 -2.80 20.77 -22.50
CA THR A 246 -3.93 20.08 -21.88
C THR A 246 -3.37 18.95 -21.03
N VAL A 247 -3.75 18.91 -19.76
CA VAL A 247 -3.41 17.82 -18.84
C VAL A 247 -4.68 17.01 -18.64
N ASN A 248 -4.64 15.72 -18.97
CA ASN A 248 -5.70 14.78 -18.66
C ASN A 248 -5.22 13.88 -17.53
N ALA A 249 -6.12 13.55 -16.61
CA ALA A 249 -5.92 12.48 -15.66
C ALA A 249 -7.05 11.46 -15.81
N ASP A 250 -6.67 10.20 -15.96
CA ASP A 250 -7.56 9.05 -15.87
C ASP A 250 -7.35 8.42 -14.49
N ILE A 251 -8.42 8.30 -13.72
CA ILE A 251 -8.40 7.90 -12.32
C ILE A 251 -9.21 6.63 -12.15
N THR A 252 -8.65 5.65 -11.46
CA THR A 252 -9.33 4.40 -11.10
C THR A 252 -9.24 4.17 -9.60
N TYR A 253 -10.39 3.93 -8.96
CA TYR A 253 -10.43 3.33 -7.62
C TYR A 253 -10.33 1.82 -7.81
N PRO A 254 -9.19 1.15 -7.51
CA PRO A 254 -9.00 -0.25 -7.84
C PRO A 254 -9.89 -1.18 -7.00
N CYS A 255 -10.28 -2.31 -7.60
CA CYS A 255 -10.90 -3.44 -6.92
C CYS A 255 -10.53 -4.73 -7.65
N PRO A 256 -9.96 -5.73 -6.96
CA PRO A 256 -9.86 -7.07 -7.53
C PRO A 256 -11.25 -7.60 -7.90
N TRP A 257 -11.40 -8.21 -9.07
CA TRP A 257 -12.70 -8.68 -9.60
C TRP A 257 -13.45 -9.67 -8.71
N PHE A 258 -12.74 -10.42 -7.85
CA PHE A 258 -13.32 -11.40 -6.93
C PHE A 258 -13.65 -10.80 -5.55
N VAL A 259 -13.27 -9.55 -5.29
CA VAL A 259 -13.64 -8.80 -4.09
C VAL A 259 -14.97 -8.10 -4.34
N ASP A 260 -15.82 -8.04 -3.32
CA ASP A 260 -17.09 -7.32 -3.38
C ASP A 260 -16.84 -5.81 -3.54
N SER A 261 -17.12 -5.29 -4.75
CA SER A 261 -16.93 -3.88 -5.10
C SER A 261 -17.89 -2.91 -4.40
N SER A 262 -18.88 -3.44 -3.66
CA SER A 262 -19.74 -2.63 -2.78
C SER A 262 -19.08 -2.31 -1.44
N LEU A 263 -17.94 -2.95 -1.12
CA LEU A 263 -17.15 -2.62 0.06
C LEU A 263 -16.49 -1.25 -0.11
N PHE A 264 -16.59 -0.43 0.94
CA PHE A 264 -15.93 0.86 1.05
C PHE A 264 -16.15 1.79 -0.17
N PRO A 265 -17.40 2.11 -0.55
CA PRO A 265 -17.62 3.10 -1.60
C PRO A 265 -17.02 4.44 -1.17
N ALA A 266 -16.35 5.12 -2.08
CA ALA A 266 -15.72 6.40 -1.83
C ALA A 266 -16.68 7.54 -2.18
N SER A 267 -17.07 8.33 -1.18
CA SER A 267 -17.87 9.54 -1.37
C SER A 267 -17.00 10.77 -1.54
N ASP A 268 -17.57 11.84 -2.09
CA ASP A 268 -16.89 13.15 -2.23
C ASP A 268 -15.51 13.02 -2.90
N ALA A 269 -15.39 12.14 -3.88
CA ALA A 269 -14.14 11.92 -4.58
C ALA A 269 -13.75 13.17 -5.38
N ILE A 270 -12.47 13.53 -5.29
CA ILE A 270 -11.89 14.70 -5.93
C ILE A 270 -10.57 14.34 -6.62
N ALA A 271 -10.28 15.05 -7.70
CA ALA A 271 -8.97 15.09 -8.33
C ALA A 271 -8.37 16.50 -8.21
N SER A 272 -7.11 16.60 -7.79
CA SER A 272 -6.42 17.86 -7.54
C SER A 272 -5.16 17.94 -8.40
N ILE A 273 -4.99 19.04 -9.13
CA ILE A 273 -3.77 19.32 -9.91
C ILE A 273 -2.86 20.31 -9.16
N SER A 274 -1.61 19.91 -8.97
CA SER A 274 -0.53 20.75 -8.47
C SER A 274 0.38 21.17 -9.61
N LEU A 275 0.57 22.49 -9.74
CA LEU A 275 1.33 23.10 -10.82
C LEU A 275 2.66 23.66 -10.31
N PRO A 276 3.73 23.62 -11.12
CA PRO A 276 5.01 24.22 -10.76
C PRO A 276 4.93 25.75 -10.76
N GLU A 277 5.91 26.40 -10.14
CA GLU A 277 5.91 27.85 -9.99
C GLU A 277 5.82 28.56 -11.35
N GLY A 278 4.92 29.56 -11.45
CA GLY A 278 4.69 30.34 -12.66
C GLY A 278 3.77 29.69 -13.70
N PHE A 279 3.38 28.43 -13.52
CA PHE A 279 2.30 27.82 -14.32
C PHE A 279 0.94 28.27 -13.78
N THR A 280 -0.06 28.37 -14.67
CA THR A 280 -1.41 28.78 -14.26
C THR A 280 -2.51 28.01 -14.98
N LEU A 281 -3.62 27.77 -14.29
CA LEU A 281 -4.82 27.22 -14.90
C LEU A 281 -5.48 28.27 -15.81
N LYS A 282 -5.76 27.88 -17.05
CA LYS A 282 -6.56 28.68 -18.00
C LYS A 282 -8.05 28.39 -17.90
N SER A 283 -8.43 27.20 -17.49
CA SER A 283 -9.82 26.79 -17.32
C SER A 283 -9.94 25.70 -16.26
N GLY A 284 -11.03 25.73 -15.51
CA GLY A 284 -11.29 24.82 -14.40
C GLY A 284 -10.75 25.36 -13.08
N SER A 285 -11.00 24.59 -12.03
CA SER A 285 -10.42 24.75 -10.70
C SER A 285 -9.25 23.78 -10.51
N ALA A 286 -8.39 24.05 -9.53
CA ALA A 286 -7.33 23.12 -9.16
C ALA A 286 -7.90 21.79 -8.66
N GLU A 287 -9.07 21.83 -8.03
CA GLU A 287 -9.82 20.65 -7.59
C GLU A 287 -11.02 20.41 -8.53
N ALA A 288 -11.18 19.19 -9.01
CA ALA A 288 -12.30 18.75 -9.82
C ALA A 288 -13.05 17.64 -9.07
N SER A 289 -14.37 17.77 -8.95
CA SER A 289 -15.20 16.73 -8.34
C SER A 289 -15.33 15.53 -9.29
N LEU A 290 -15.11 14.34 -8.74
CA LEU A 290 -15.37 13.04 -9.38
C LEU A 290 -16.72 12.46 -8.94
N GLY A 291 -17.33 13.01 -7.88
CA GLY A 291 -18.59 12.52 -7.31
C GLY A 291 -18.36 11.32 -6.38
N ASP A 292 -19.30 10.40 -6.35
CA ASP A 292 -19.14 9.13 -5.63
C ASP A 292 -18.52 8.09 -6.57
N MET A 293 -17.58 7.30 -6.05
CA MET A 293 -16.88 6.25 -6.79
C MET A 293 -17.02 4.91 -6.05
N SER A 294 -17.55 3.91 -6.74
CA SER A 294 -17.47 2.51 -6.29
C SER A 294 -16.07 1.97 -6.54
N ALA A 295 -15.65 0.98 -5.76
CA ALA A 295 -14.43 0.24 -6.06
C ALA A 295 -14.54 -0.42 -7.46
N GLY A 296 -13.46 -0.38 -8.24
CA GLY A 296 -13.42 -0.78 -9.65
C GLY A 296 -13.91 0.28 -10.64
N SER A 297 -14.43 1.42 -10.19
CA SER A 297 -14.88 2.49 -11.08
C SER A 297 -13.74 3.41 -11.52
N SER A 298 -13.93 4.04 -12.68
CA SER A 298 -12.98 5.01 -13.23
C SER A 298 -13.66 6.32 -13.63
N ALA A 299 -12.91 7.42 -13.56
CA ALA A 299 -13.32 8.75 -13.96
C ALA A 299 -12.15 9.49 -14.64
N SER A 300 -12.47 10.49 -15.46
CA SER A 300 -11.44 11.30 -16.15
C SER A 300 -11.69 12.79 -15.94
N VAL A 301 -10.61 13.56 -15.79
CA VAL A 301 -10.65 15.01 -15.66
C VAL A 301 -9.61 15.67 -16.55
N THR A 302 -9.88 16.90 -16.96
CA THR A 302 -9.04 17.65 -17.90
C THR A 302 -8.83 19.08 -17.43
N TRP A 303 -7.57 19.52 -17.42
CA TRP A 303 -7.18 20.91 -17.18
C TRP A 303 -6.49 21.51 -18.40
N LYS A 304 -6.71 22.82 -18.61
CA LYS A 304 -5.88 23.60 -19.54
C LYS A 304 -4.91 24.43 -18.74
N VAL A 305 -3.63 24.24 -18.99
CA VAL A 305 -2.54 24.86 -18.24
C VAL A 305 -1.75 25.79 -19.15
N LYS A 306 -1.46 27.00 -18.68
CA LYS A 306 -0.48 27.90 -19.29
C LYS A 306 0.89 27.62 -18.66
N CYS A 307 1.87 27.29 -19.50
CA CYS A 307 3.23 27.07 -19.05
C CYS A 307 3.89 28.36 -18.57
N GLY A 308 4.74 28.24 -17.56
CA GLY A 308 5.58 29.33 -17.03
C GLY A 308 6.69 29.75 -18.01
N SER A 309 7.67 30.52 -17.51
CA SER A 309 8.85 30.92 -18.30
C SER A 309 9.90 29.81 -18.42
N THR A 310 9.94 28.90 -17.45
CA THR A 310 10.75 27.68 -17.43
C THR A 310 9.81 26.49 -17.59
N VAL A 311 10.23 25.45 -18.31
CA VAL A 311 9.40 24.25 -18.56
C VAL A 311 10.21 22.98 -18.40
N SER A 312 11.40 22.93 -18.99
CA SER A 312 12.23 21.72 -18.95
C SER A 312 12.61 21.37 -17.51
N GLY A 313 12.27 20.15 -17.10
CA GLY A 313 12.55 19.65 -15.75
C GLY A 313 11.52 20.06 -14.70
N GLU A 314 10.48 20.80 -15.09
CA GLU A 314 9.32 21.05 -14.23
C GLU A 314 8.38 19.83 -14.25
N SER A 315 7.59 19.67 -13.20
CA SER A 315 6.65 18.57 -13.07
C SER A 315 5.24 19.06 -12.77
N ILE A 316 4.25 18.36 -13.32
CA ILE A 316 2.84 18.50 -12.94
C ILE A 316 2.45 17.26 -12.16
N SER A 317 1.84 17.46 -10.99
CA SER A 317 1.35 16.35 -10.16
C SER A 317 -0.17 16.38 -10.10
N VAL A 318 -0.79 15.22 -10.15
CA VAL A 318 -2.23 15.05 -9.95
C VAL A 318 -2.43 14.02 -8.85
N SER A 319 -3.24 14.37 -7.86
CA SER A 319 -3.71 13.44 -6.82
C SER A 319 -5.20 13.22 -6.96
N ALA A 320 -5.70 12.05 -6.60
CA ALA A 320 -7.13 11.78 -6.54
C ALA A 320 -7.46 10.85 -5.38
N GLY A 321 -8.65 11.02 -4.83
CA GLY A 321 -9.11 10.21 -3.71
C GLY A 321 -10.52 10.60 -3.25
N GLY A 322 -11.07 9.81 -2.34
CA GLY A 322 -12.39 10.03 -1.76
C GLY A 322 -12.48 9.49 -0.33
N ILE A 323 -13.61 9.75 0.31
CA ILE A 323 -13.85 9.39 1.71
C ILE A 323 -14.54 8.03 1.78
N VAL A 324 -13.97 7.11 2.55
CA VAL A 324 -14.56 5.80 2.87
C VAL A 324 -14.97 5.73 4.33
N TYR A 325 -15.98 4.91 4.60
CA TYR A 325 -16.46 4.61 5.94
C TYR A 325 -16.36 3.11 6.17
N GLY A 326 -16.04 2.72 7.40
CA GLY A 326 -16.09 1.34 7.79
C GLY A 326 -16.14 1.18 9.30
N SER A 327 -16.05 -0.06 9.74
CA SER A 327 -15.95 -0.39 11.15
C SER A 327 -15.02 -1.58 11.34
N VAL A 328 -14.42 -1.64 12.51
CA VAL A 328 -13.68 -2.82 12.96
C VAL A 328 -14.34 -3.38 14.22
N PRO A 329 -14.38 -4.71 14.37
CA PRO A 329 -14.95 -5.32 15.55
C PRO A 329 -14.01 -5.15 16.75
N ASP A 330 -14.49 -5.65 17.88
CA ASP A 330 -13.70 -5.87 19.08
C ASP A 330 -12.50 -6.77 18.74
N ALA A 331 -11.29 -6.30 19.04
CA ALA A 331 -10.09 -7.12 18.97
C ALA A 331 -9.97 -7.93 20.29
N GLN A 332 -10.63 -9.09 20.33
CA GLN A 332 -10.60 -10.01 21.46
C GLN A 332 -9.82 -11.28 21.12
N TRP A 333 -8.74 -11.54 21.86
CA TRP A 333 -8.02 -12.82 21.81
C TRP A 333 -8.18 -13.58 23.12
N ALA A 334 -8.29 -14.90 23.03
CA ALA A 334 -8.31 -15.77 24.19
C ALA A 334 -7.04 -15.57 25.05
N GLY A 335 -7.21 -15.07 26.28
CA GLY A 335 -6.12 -14.90 27.25
C GLY A 335 -5.35 -13.57 27.19
N ASN A 336 -5.78 -12.61 26.36
CA ASN A 336 -5.12 -11.31 26.27
C ASN A 336 -5.61 -10.32 27.35
N LYS A 337 -4.73 -9.43 27.80
CA LYS A 337 -5.04 -8.34 28.76
C LYS A 337 -5.37 -7.02 28.08
N ASN A 338 -4.86 -6.82 26.85
CA ASN A 338 -5.06 -5.61 26.08
C ASN A 338 -6.22 -5.84 25.11
N TYR A 339 -7.35 -5.23 25.43
CA TYR A 339 -8.57 -5.26 24.64
C TYR A 339 -8.67 -3.94 23.87
N TYR A 340 -9.02 -4.04 22.60
CA TYR A 340 -9.41 -2.87 21.83
C TYR A 340 -10.89 -2.98 21.44
N PRO A 341 -11.71 -1.99 21.80
CA PRO A 341 -13.14 -2.00 21.49
C PRO A 341 -13.36 -1.77 20.00
N ALA A 342 -14.47 -2.29 19.49
CA ALA A 342 -14.99 -1.96 18.18
C ALA A 342 -15.15 -0.45 18.03
N TYR A 343 -14.92 0.04 16.82
CA TYR A 343 -15.17 1.44 16.47
C TYR A 343 -15.48 1.57 14.98
N ASP A 344 -16.24 2.61 14.68
CA ASP A 344 -16.47 3.07 13.32
C ASP A 344 -15.41 4.11 12.95
N TYR A 345 -15.06 4.18 11.68
CA TYR A 345 -14.05 5.09 11.17
C TYR A 345 -14.50 5.74 9.85
N MET A 346 -13.85 6.86 9.55
CA MET A 346 -13.95 7.58 8.30
C MET A 346 -12.55 8.02 7.91
N ASP A 347 -12.15 7.74 6.68
CA ASP A 347 -10.82 8.06 6.18
C ASP A 347 -10.84 8.45 4.70
N MET A 348 -9.85 9.22 4.28
CA MET A 348 -9.63 9.58 2.88
C MET A 348 -8.58 8.65 2.29
N ILE A 349 -8.93 7.97 1.20
CA ILE A 349 -8.04 7.06 0.47
C ILE A 349 -7.79 7.60 -0.93
N GLY A 350 -6.63 7.30 -1.51
CA GLY A 350 -6.31 7.80 -2.84
C GLY A 350 -4.94 7.43 -3.38
N GLY A 351 -4.55 8.15 -4.42
CA GLY A 351 -3.29 7.97 -5.14
C GLY A 351 -2.84 9.27 -5.80
N GLU A 352 -1.61 9.26 -6.30
CA GLU A 352 -1.03 10.40 -6.99
C GLU A 352 -0.10 9.96 -8.11
N ALA A 353 0.07 10.83 -9.10
CA ALA A 353 1.04 10.65 -10.16
C ALA A 353 1.63 11.99 -10.58
N THR A 354 2.86 11.93 -11.06
CA THR A 354 3.62 13.10 -11.49
C THR A 354 4.17 12.88 -12.90
N VAL A 355 4.02 13.88 -13.76
CA VAL A 355 4.56 13.90 -15.11
C VAL A 355 5.61 15.00 -15.25
N LEU A 356 6.77 14.65 -15.81
CA LEU A 356 7.84 15.59 -16.15
C LEU A 356 7.59 16.23 -17.52
N LEU A 357 7.89 17.53 -17.65
CA LEU A 357 7.70 18.33 -18.86
C LEU A 357 8.98 18.60 -19.67
#